data_AF-A0A3M1CF63-F1
#
_entry.id   AF-A0A3M1CF63-F1
#
_cell.length_a   1.000
_cell.length_b   1.000
_cell.length_c   1.000
_cell.angle_alpha   90.00
_cell.angle_beta   90.00
_cell.angle_gamma   90.00
#
_symmetry.space_group_name_H-M   'P 1'
#
loop_
_entity.id
_entity.type
_entity.pdbx_description
1 polymer ?
#
loop_
_entity_poly.entity_id
_entity_poly.type
_entity_poly.pdbx_seq_one_letter_code
_entity_poly.pdbx_strand_id
1 'polypeptide(L)'
;MLTKRNQSGFTLIELVIIIVVLGILAAVAIPKYQDITGQAKEAATRGALGSLRSGITIFYANKAVTTGTATWPTLAELSTPGTVMAQAIPKNPYQAATNAPDSIVTGVTKGVIVGSRGGWAYNATTGEIWPNTNVVGENNW
;
A
#
# COMPACT_ATOMS: atom_id res chain seq x y z
N MET A 1 -18.32 -44.60 -44.41
CA MET A 1 -19.45 -43.70 -44.05
C MET A 1 -19.01 -42.86 -42.87
N LEU A 2 -18.96 -41.52 -43.00
CA LEU A 2 -18.58 -40.60 -41.94
C LEU A 2 -19.84 -40.18 -41.16
N THR A 3 -19.94 -40.58 -39.90
CA THR A 3 -21.06 -40.28 -39.01
C THR A 3 -21.07 -38.79 -38.69
N LYS A 4 -22.09 -38.07 -39.14
CA LYS A 4 -22.28 -36.63 -38.86
C LYS A 4 -22.55 -36.46 -37.37
N ARG A 5 -21.56 -35.96 -36.61
CA ARG A 5 -21.74 -35.60 -35.20
C ARG A 5 -22.79 -34.48 -35.12
N ASN A 6 -23.83 -34.70 -34.33
CA ASN A 6 -24.90 -33.74 -34.10
C ASN A 6 -24.33 -32.55 -33.32
N GLN A 7 -23.99 -31.45 -33.98
CA GLN A 7 -23.59 -30.21 -33.30
C GLN A 7 -24.85 -29.57 -32.71
N SER A 8 -25.10 -29.84 -31.42
CA SER A 8 -26.09 -29.10 -30.64
C SER A 8 -25.56 -27.68 -30.39
N GLY A 9 -26.12 -26.69 -31.07
CA GLY A 9 -25.88 -25.28 -30.75
C GLY A 9 -26.56 -24.89 -29.44
N PHE A 10 -26.01 -23.90 -28.74
CA PHE A 10 -26.65 -23.28 -27.58
C PHE A 10 -27.95 -22.57 -28.00
N THR A 11 -28.98 -22.64 -27.15
CA THR A 11 -30.21 -21.89 -27.37
C THR A 11 -30.05 -20.43 -26.95
N LEU A 12 -30.83 -19.54 -27.57
CA LEU A 12 -30.88 -18.13 -27.16
C LEU A 12 -31.34 -17.97 -25.70
N ILE A 13 -32.24 -18.84 -25.24
CA ILE A 13 -32.74 -18.78 -23.86
C ILE A 13 -31.65 -19.15 -22.85
N GLU A 14 -30.78 -20.11 -23.16
CA GLU A 14 -29.63 -20.44 -22.30
C GLU A 14 -28.69 -19.25 -22.17
N LEU A 15 -28.36 -18.58 -23.26
CA LEU A 15 -27.53 -17.38 -23.23
C LEU A 15 -28.15 -16.28 -22.36
N VAL A 16 -29.47 -16.05 -22.49
CA VAL A 16 -30.20 -15.03 -21.72
C VAL A 16 -30.22 -15.35 -20.23
N ILE A 17 -30.46 -16.60 -19.84
CA ILE A 17 -30.45 -16.99 -18.42
C ILE A 17 -29.04 -16.84 -17.83
N ILE A 18 -28.00 -17.18 -18.59
CA ILE A 18 -26.61 -17.06 -18.14
C ILE A 18 -26.25 -15.61 -17.85
N ILE A 19 -26.57 -14.66 -18.73
CA ILE A 19 -26.28 -13.24 -18.49
C ILE A 19 -27.06 -12.69 -17.29
N VAL A 20 -28.29 -13.17 -17.05
CA VAL A 20 -29.10 -12.77 -15.89
C VAL A 20 -28.44 -13.28 -14.59
N VAL A 21 -28.04 -14.55 -14.55
CA VAL A 21 -27.36 -15.12 -13.38
C VAL A 21 -26.02 -14.41 -13.13
N LEU A 22 -25.21 -14.20 -14.17
CA LEU A 22 -23.95 -13.44 -14.07
C LEU A 22 -24.18 -11.99 -13.59
N GLY A 23 -25.26 -11.34 -14.03
CA GLY A 23 -25.65 -10.01 -13.58
C GLY A 23 -25.95 -9.94 -12.08
N ILE A 24 -26.71 -10.93 -11.55
CA ILE A 24 -27.02 -11.01 -10.11
C ILE A 24 -25.74 -11.27 -9.30
N LEU A 25 -24.89 -12.20 -9.74
CA LEU A 25 -23.62 -12.50 -9.07
C LEU A 25 -22.69 -11.28 -9.05
N ALA A 26 -22.59 -10.55 -10.16
CA ALA A 26 -21.79 -9.33 -10.25
C ALA A 26 -22.29 -8.24 -9.29
N ALA A 27 -23.61 -8.03 -9.22
CA ALA A 27 -24.21 -7.01 -8.35
C ALA A 27 -23.86 -7.23 -6.86
N VAL A 28 -23.79 -8.48 -6.40
CA VAL A 28 -23.42 -8.81 -5.01
C VAL A 28 -21.91 -8.86 -4.82
N ALA A 29 -21.15 -9.33 -5.81
CA ALA A 29 -19.70 -9.52 -5.68
C ALA A 29 -18.90 -8.22 -5.74
N ILE A 30 -19.30 -7.26 -6.58
CA ILE A 30 -18.59 -5.98 -6.77
C ILE A 30 -18.40 -5.19 -5.46
N PRO A 31 -19.46 -4.89 -4.67
CA PRO A 31 -19.30 -4.12 -3.44
C PRO A 31 -18.40 -4.85 -2.43
N LYS A 32 -18.60 -6.16 -2.25
CA LYS A 32 -17.78 -6.98 -1.36
C LYS A 32 -16.30 -7.02 -1.76
N TYR A 33 -16.02 -7.06 -3.07
CA TYR A 33 -14.64 -7.03 -3.57
C TYR A 33 -13.96 -5.70 -3.26
N GLN A 34 -14.67 -4.57 -3.41
CA GLN A 34 -14.13 -3.25 -3.07
C GLN A 34 -13.73 -3.16 -1.58
N ASP A 35 -14.58 -3.65 -0.67
CA ASP A 35 -14.29 -3.66 0.77
C ASP A 35 -13.03 -4.47 1.11
N ILE A 36 -12.91 -5.68 0.54
CA ILE A 36 -11.74 -6.55 0.77
C ILE A 36 -10.46 -5.89 0.26
N THR A 37 -10.50 -5.27 -0.93
CA THR A 37 -9.32 -4.58 -1.47
C THR A 37 -8.91 -3.38 -0.62
N GLY A 38 -9.86 -2.68 0.00
CA GLY A 38 -9.58 -1.60 0.96
C GLY A 38 -8.87 -2.12 2.21
N GLN A 39 -9.42 -3.17 2.84
CA GLN A 39 -8.83 -3.80 4.02
C GLN A 39 -7.44 -4.38 3.74
N ALA A 40 -7.23 -4.97 2.56
CA ALA A 40 -5.93 -5.49 2.16
C ALA A 40 -4.88 -4.38 2.01
N LYS A 41 -5.27 -3.21 1.47
CA LYS A 41 -4.38 -2.04 1.37
C LYS A 41 -4.03 -1.49 2.75
N GLU A 42 -4.99 -1.37 3.66
CA GLU A 42 -4.74 -0.96 5.04
C GLU A 42 -3.77 -1.91 5.73
N ALA A 43 -4.02 -3.22 5.70
CA ALA A 43 -3.17 -4.22 6.33
C ALA A 43 -1.74 -4.20 5.78
N ALA A 44 -1.58 -4.11 4.45
CA ALA A 44 -0.27 -4.01 3.80
C ALA A 44 0.47 -2.73 4.20
N THR A 45 -0.23 -1.59 4.28
CA THR A 45 0.34 -0.30 4.70
C THR A 45 0.79 -0.36 6.15
N ARG A 46 -0.03 -0.90 7.06
CA ARG A 46 0.33 -1.06 8.48
C ARG A 46 1.52 -1.99 8.66
N GLY A 47 1.56 -3.09 7.91
CA GLY A 47 2.70 -4.01 7.92
C GLY A 47 4.00 -3.31 7.52
N ALA A 48 3.97 -2.61 6.38
CA ALA A 48 5.12 -1.83 5.90
C ALA A 48 5.53 -0.73 6.89
N LEU A 49 4.57 -0.01 7.47
CA LEU A 49 4.80 1.01 8.48
C LEU A 49 5.49 0.45 9.74
N GLY A 50 5.07 -0.74 10.20
CA GLY A 50 5.68 -1.43 11.31
C GLY A 50 7.15 -1.79 11.04
N SER A 51 7.44 -2.31 9.85
CA SER A 51 8.82 -2.61 9.43
C SER A 51 9.69 -1.35 9.39
N LEU A 52 9.16 -0.24 8.86
CA LEU A 52 9.87 1.04 8.80
C LEU A 52 10.18 1.59 10.20
N ARG A 53 9.19 1.60 11.10
CA ARG A 53 9.38 2.04 12.49
C ARG A 53 10.42 1.20 13.23
N SER A 54 10.40 -0.12 13.00
CA SER A 54 11.40 -1.03 13.55
C SER A 54 12.81 -0.69 13.07
N GLY A 55 12.99 -0.53 11.75
CA GLY A 55 14.28 -0.14 11.17
C GLY A 55 14.79 1.19 11.71
N ILE A 56 13.94 2.22 11.78
CA ILE A 56 14.29 3.54 12.34
C ILE A 56 14.71 3.43 13.82
N THR A 57 13.99 2.64 14.61
CA THR A 57 14.30 2.44 16.03
C THR A 57 15.63 1.70 16.23
N ILE A 58 15.87 0.66 15.43
CA ILE A 58 17.14 -0.09 15.44
C ILE A 58 18.30 0.82 15.03
N PHE A 59 18.12 1.65 14.00
CA PHE A 59 19.13 2.62 13.59
C PHE A 59 19.45 3.61 14.73
N TYR A 60 18.43 4.17 15.37
CA TYR A 60 18.59 5.09 16.50
C TYR A 60 19.40 4.46 17.64
N ALA A 61 19.06 3.23 18.02
CA ALA A 61 19.78 2.48 19.04
C ALA A 61 21.23 2.18 18.62
N ASN A 62 21.47 1.77 17.37
CA ASN A 62 22.81 1.51 16.86
C ASN A 62 23.69 2.77 16.82
N LYS A 63 23.13 3.93 16.47
CA LYS A 63 23.85 5.21 16.54
C LYS A 63 24.28 5.52 17.96
N ALA A 64 23.39 5.34 18.94
CA ALA A 64 23.73 5.53 20.35
C ALA A 64 24.95 4.71 20.79
N VAL A 65 25.06 3.46 20.34
CA VAL A 65 26.18 2.57 20.69
C VAL A 65 27.45 2.90 19.90
N THR A 66 27.34 3.20 18.61
CA THR A 66 28.49 3.36 17.71
C THR A 66 29.14 4.74 17.76
N THR A 67 28.35 5.78 17.96
CA THR A 67 28.83 7.18 17.99
C THR A 67 28.71 7.82 19.38
N GLY A 68 28.14 7.09 20.35
CA GLY A 68 27.90 7.61 21.70
C GLY A 68 26.75 8.61 21.81
N THR A 69 26.05 8.90 20.70
CA THR A 69 24.90 9.82 20.69
C THR A 69 23.77 9.21 19.88
N ALA A 70 22.58 9.15 20.47
CA ALA A 70 21.40 8.64 19.81
C ALA A 70 20.82 9.70 18.86
N THR A 71 20.79 9.39 17.57
CA THR A 71 20.31 10.31 16.54
C THR A 71 19.35 9.58 15.60
N TRP A 72 18.22 10.21 15.29
CA TRP A 72 17.29 9.71 14.28
C TRP A 72 17.92 9.76 12.88
N PRO A 73 17.54 8.86 11.96
CA PRO A 73 18.08 8.88 10.62
C PRO A 73 17.70 10.16 9.89
N THR A 74 18.62 10.71 9.11
CA THR A 74 18.29 11.75 8.14
C THR A 74 17.43 11.17 7.00
N LEU A 75 16.78 12.03 6.22
CA LEU A 75 16.03 11.57 5.04
C LEU A 75 16.90 10.78 4.07
N ALA A 76 18.14 11.22 3.87
CA ALA A 76 19.10 10.55 2.98
C ALA A 76 19.43 9.14 3.48
N GLU A 77 19.74 8.99 4.77
CA GLU A 77 20.03 7.70 5.40
C GLU A 77 18.81 6.77 5.38
N LEU A 78 17.61 7.30 5.60
CA LEU A 78 16.37 6.53 5.53
C LEU A 78 16.12 5.98 4.12
N SER A 79 16.40 6.78 3.09
CA SER A 79 16.21 6.40 1.69
C SER A 79 17.32 5.52 1.10
N THR A 80 18.47 5.42 1.78
CA THR A 80 19.63 4.65 1.29
C THR A 80 19.53 3.19 1.73
N PRO A 81 19.38 2.22 0.81
CA PRO A 81 19.35 0.80 1.16
C PRO A 81 20.62 0.37 1.89
N GLY A 82 20.47 -0.50 2.89
CA GLY A 82 21.54 -0.98 3.76
C GLY A 82 21.87 -0.06 4.93
N THR A 83 21.26 1.12 5.04
CA THR A 83 21.48 2.05 6.16
C THR A 83 20.44 1.88 7.26
N VAL A 84 19.17 2.23 6.99
CA VAL A 84 18.05 2.02 7.93
C VAL A 84 17.29 0.75 7.60
N MET A 85 17.00 0.53 6.32
CA MET A 85 16.30 -0.64 5.80
C MET A 85 17.26 -1.45 4.93
N ALA A 86 17.20 -2.78 4.99
CA ALA A 86 18.07 -3.65 4.18
C ALA A 86 17.77 -3.56 2.67
N GLN A 87 16.55 -3.19 2.31
CA GLN A 87 16.08 -3.02 0.94
C GLN A 87 15.49 -1.61 0.76
N ALA A 88 15.15 -1.26 -0.48
CA ALA A 88 14.39 -0.05 -0.77
C ALA A 88 13.11 0.02 0.05
N ILE A 89 12.67 1.25 0.35
CA ILE A 89 11.48 1.49 1.15
C ILE A 89 10.27 0.85 0.46
N PRO A 90 9.46 0.06 1.19
CA PRO A 90 8.28 -0.56 0.60
C PRO A 90 7.32 0.51 0.11
N LYS A 91 6.76 0.29 -1.08
CA LYS A 91 5.71 1.14 -1.64
C LYS A 91 4.55 1.27 -0.66
N ASN A 92 4.01 2.48 -0.50
CA ASN A 92 2.72 2.65 0.16
C ASN A 92 1.58 2.24 -0.83
N PRO A 93 0.72 1.26 -0.49
CA PRO A 93 -0.46 0.88 -1.28
C PRO A 93 -1.43 2.02 -1.65
N TYR A 94 -1.44 3.12 -0.89
CA TYR A 94 -2.25 4.32 -1.15
C TYR A 94 -1.57 5.32 -2.11
N GLN A 95 -0.37 5.04 -2.57
CA GLN A 95 0.38 5.93 -3.46
C GLN A 95 -0.17 5.94 -4.88
N ALA A 96 -0.37 7.14 -5.44
CA ALA A 96 -0.75 7.33 -6.84
C ALA A 96 0.41 6.94 -7.79
N ALA A 97 0.09 6.30 -8.92
CA ALA A 97 1.07 5.70 -9.84
C ALA A 97 2.05 6.70 -10.50
N THR A 98 1.73 8.00 -10.49
CA THR A 98 2.56 9.06 -11.08
C THR A 98 3.85 9.33 -10.30
N ASN A 99 3.99 8.82 -9.07
CA ASN A 99 5.21 8.90 -8.29
C ASN A 99 5.61 7.48 -7.89
N ALA A 100 6.81 7.06 -8.31
CA ALA A 100 7.46 5.80 -7.96
C ALA A 100 7.60 5.65 -6.41
N PRO A 101 7.81 4.43 -5.86
CA PRO A 101 7.59 4.06 -4.44
C PRO A 101 8.34 4.80 -3.31
N ASP A 102 9.02 5.92 -3.60
CA ASP A 102 10.02 6.54 -2.73
C ASP A 102 9.70 7.99 -2.31
N SER A 103 8.48 8.49 -2.54
CA SER A 103 8.13 9.83 -2.08
C SER A 103 7.90 9.85 -0.57
N ILE A 104 8.99 9.96 0.18
CA ILE A 104 8.97 10.45 1.56
C ILE A 104 8.88 11.98 1.52
N VAL A 105 7.83 12.53 2.12
CA VAL A 105 7.72 13.96 2.38
C VAL A 105 8.21 14.29 3.79
N THR A 106 8.88 15.43 3.94
CA THR A 106 9.39 15.94 5.22
C THR A 106 8.81 17.31 5.53
N GLY A 107 8.94 17.78 6.79
CA GLY A 107 8.42 19.08 7.22
C GLY A 107 6.89 19.13 7.29
N VAL A 108 6.26 17.96 7.46
CA VAL A 108 4.82 17.79 7.46
C VAL A 108 4.31 17.40 8.84
N THR A 109 3.15 17.93 9.21
CA THR A 109 2.49 17.58 10.48
C THR A 109 1.73 16.27 10.33
N LYS A 110 1.91 15.37 11.29
CA LYS A 110 1.15 14.11 11.36
C LYS A 110 -0.36 14.38 11.33
N GLY A 111 -1.11 13.55 10.59
CA GLY A 111 -2.56 13.73 10.40
C GLY A 111 -2.97 14.72 9.31
N VAL A 112 -2.05 15.51 8.75
CA VAL A 112 -2.36 16.43 7.64
C VAL A 112 -2.10 15.74 6.30
N ILE A 113 -3.03 15.87 5.35
CA ILE A 113 -2.84 15.42 3.97
C ILE A 113 -1.86 16.37 3.29
N VAL A 114 -0.72 15.86 2.80
CA VAL A 114 0.28 16.72 2.16
C VAL A 114 0.55 16.32 0.72
N GLY A 115 0.07 17.17 -0.19
CA GLY A 115 0.13 16.99 -1.63
C GLY A 115 -0.73 15.83 -2.12
N SER A 116 -1.19 15.87 -3.36
CA SER A 116 -1.93 14.75 -3.99
C SER A 116 -1.07 13.50 -4.24
N ARG A 117 0.11 13.42 -3.62
CA ARG A 117 1.28 12.65 -4.08
C ARG A 117 1.32 11.23 -3.51
N GLY A 118 0.67 10.99 -2.36
CA GLY A 118 0.69 9.69 -1.68
C GLY A 118 2.11 9.30 -1.21
N GLY A 119 2.25 8.25 -0.40
CA GLY A 119 3.55 7.73 0.03
C GLY A 119 3.76 7.75 1.53
N TRP A 120 4.96 8.08 1.97
CA TRP A 120 5.32 8.14 3.40
C TRP A 120 5.62 9.57 3.81
N ALA A 121 5.40 9.89 5.08
CA ALA A 121 5.82 11.12 5.70
C ALA A 121 6.75 10.81 6.86
N TYR A 122 7.84 11.58 6.97
CA TYR A 122 8.87 11.35 7.97
C TYR A 122 9.30 12.66 8.65
N ASN A 123 9.45 12.59 9.97
CA ASN A 123 10.00 13.67 10.78
C ASN A 123 11.37 13.25 11.34
N ALA A 124 12.44 13.82 10.79
CA ALA A 124 13.81 13.51 11.22
C ALA A 124 14.15 14.04 12.62
N THR A 125 13.36 14.95 13.19
CA THR A 125 13.57 15.45 14.55
C THR A 125 12.98 14.49 15.59
N THR A 126 11.84 13.86 15.29
CA THR A 126 11.15 12.95 16.23
C THR A 126 11.34 11.47 15.89
N GLY A 127 11.86 11.15 14.71
CA GLY A 127 11.95 9.77 14.20
C GLY A 127 10.61 9.20 13.74
N GLU A 128 9.54 9.99 13.77
CA GLU A 128 8.21 9.50 13.44
C GLU A 128 8.04 9.33 11.93
N ILE A 129 7.52 8.17 11.54
CA ILE A 129 7.07 7.87 10.18
C ILE A 129 5.58 7.50 10.20
N TRP A 130 4.84 7.97 9.20
CA TRP A 130 3.42 7.69 9.02
C TRP A 130 3.05 7.65 7.53
N PRO A 131 1.91 7.05 7.17
CA PRO A 131 1.38 7.11 5.81
C PRO A 131 1.08 8.57 5.45
N ASN A 132 1.35 8.97 4.21
CA ASN A 132 0.81 10.19 3.63
C ASN A 132 -0.16 9.78 2.51
N THR A 133 -1.44 9.78 2.81
CA THR A 133 -2.52 9.41 1.91
C THR A 133 -3.46 10.62 1.71
N ASN A 134 -4.34 10.51 0.73
CA ASN A 134 -5.41 11.48 0.49
C ASN A 134 -6.61 11.32 1.45
N VAL A 135 -6.50 10.46 2.46
CA VAL A 135 -7.54 10.20 3.45
C VAL A 135 -6.98 10.49 4.84
N VAL A 136 -7.77 11.16 5.69
CA VAL A 136 -7.30 11.73 6.96
C VAL A 136 -7.02 10.66 8.02
N GLY A 137 -7.69 9.51 7.96
CA GLY A 137 -7.60 8.46 8.99
C GLY A 137 -6.22 7.80 9.04
N GLU A 138 -5.68 7.46 7.87
CA GLU A 138 -4.42 6.73 7.69
C GLU A 138 -3.20 7.55 8.10
N ASN A 139 -3.29 8.87 7.93
CA ASN A 139 -2.21 9.80 8.26
C ASN A 139 -1.98 9.95 9.78
N ASN A 140 -2.86 9.39 10.59
CA ASN A 140 -2.75 9.39 12.06
C ASN A 140 -2.16 8.09 12.64
N TRP A 141 -1.92 7.07 11.81
CA TRP A 141 -1.39 5.77 12.26
C TRP A 141 0.04 5.83 12.82
#